data_AF-A0A945FPJ6-F1
#
_entry.id   AF-A0A945FPJ6-F1
#
_cell.length_a   1.000
_cell.length_b   1.000
_cell.length_c   1.000
_cell.angle_alpha   90.00
_cell.angle_beta   90.00
_cell.angle_gamma   90.00
#
_symmetry.space_group_name_H-M   'P 1'
#
loop_
_entity.id
_entity.type
_entity.pdbx_description
1 polymer ?
#
loop_
_entity_poly.entity_id
_entity_poly.type
_entity_poly.pdbx_seq_one_letter_code
_entity_poly.pdbx_strand_id
1 'polypeptide(L)'
;MKQITLFCLLLISGFWGGGGIAFALYPTEACTIADSNLNLSIGCIDVKGAKYHAALTFIKGQPGEKDRWAYMGEATKISDKGLSIDQINQCGTKDEQHNVHLACVNVNGTLYDAQLTPIALNTWTLSSADKLVTDGEFGAESTADCTPTLNPDWVTNPSLPLEIPGGGGSESTFCNFYEFGWQSYLYLMASNTDNPELRNFQVAADYPIYEPDGNSCDGNEAENPLKVTLTKLPQIETQAGGGAVLYDQNTNVVFYSVAFSQNLCDAARTATPEAANLPHNTLELKMSWKVLEAQDPDNFIEMTADIDGVDGDEQLGMLGFHLAYGTPNHPELVWASFEHKDNAPACLQTDPEDKLWTMTSSDSVACIMNPTDACLTASNFNKPSNGTDTNPITGTPTNVCRVYPQGTAPIDFKGSENINNVTSMNNQAANLLPPPGSDNMLAVLSNYTNIGMLWVSDIKAPSGSPSGSSTNQRGALQLANSTMETTFQGTLKVVNNALTATPTNVNCLACHNYTPGSTAAPFTTSHIFSTIVANIKK
;
A
#
# COMPACT_ATOMS: atom_id res chain seq x y z
N MET A 1 15.04 -75.56 14.13
CA MET A 1 14.76 -74.71 12.95
C MET A 1 14.97 -73.26 13.36
N LYS A 2 15.89 -72.57 12.65
CA LYS A 2 16.18 -71.13 12.53
C LYS A 2 15.75 -70.22 13.70
N GLN A 3 16.69 -69.81 14.57
CA GLN A 3 17.57 -68.61 14.50
C GLN A 3 16.81 -67.28 14.69
N ILE A 4 17.02 -66.60 15.83
CA ILE A 4 17.92 -65.42 16.05
C ILE A 4 16.99 -64.19 16.28
N THR A 5 17.14 -63.26 17.23
CA THR A 5 18.30 -62.57 17.84
C THR A 5 17.86 -61.94 19.16
N LEU A 6 18.72 -61.90 20.18
CA LEU A 6 19.01 -60.66 20.95
C LEU A 6 20.14 -60.96 21.95
N PHE A 7 21.25 -60.24 21.88
CA PHE A 7 22.07 -59.97 23.06
C PHE A 7 22.93 -58.72 22.82
N CYS A 8 22.73 -57.73 23.68
CA CYS A 8 23.67 -56.64 23.94
C CYS A 8 24.81 -57.16 24.83
N LEU A 9 26.06 -56.73 24.62
CA LEU A 9 26.99 -56.35 25.69
C LEU A 9 28.32 -55.79 25.14
N LEU A 10 28.58 -54.54 25.59
CA LEU A 10 29.85 -53.89 26.00
C LEU A 10 31.07 -54.83 26.20
N LEU A 11 32.37 -54.47 26.04
CA LEU A 11 33.13 -53.21 25.99
C LEU A 11 34.63 -53.54 25.72
N ILE A 12 35.36 -52.53 25.18
CA ILE A 12 36.80 -52.18 25.39
C ILE A 12 37.90 -53.01 24.68
N SER A 13 38.61 -52.38 23.73
CA SER A 13 39.97 -51.83 23.90
C SER A 13 40.66 -51.51 22.56
N GLY A 14 41.49 -50.46 22.55
CA GLY A 14 42.63 -50.37 21.63
C GLY A 14 42.62 -49.20 20.66
N PHE A 15 43.20 -48.07 21.09
CA PHE A 15 43.73 -47.01 20.23
C PHE A 15 44.64 -47.58 19.13
N TRP A 16 44.54 -47.07 17.89
CA TRP A 16 45.58 -46.31 17.18
C TRP A 16 45.18 -46.08 15.70
N GLY A 17 45.29 -44.83 15.26
CA GLY A 17 45.61 -44.47 13.87
C GLY A 17 44.49 -44.56 12.84
N GLY A 18 43.83 -43.44 12.57
CA GLY A 18 43.02 -43.28 11.37
C GLY A 18 42.63 -41.82 11.20
N GLY A 19 43.11 -41.18 10.14
CA GLY A 19 42.73 -39.83 9.77
C GLY A 19 41.21 -39.73 9.66
N GLY A 20 40.60 -39.01 10.60
CA GLY A 20 39.25 -38.51 10.45
C GLY A 20 39.30 -37.42 9.39
N ILE A 21 38.83 -37.73 8.20
CA ILE A 21 38.31 -36.74 7.28
C ILE A 21 37.17 -36.06 8.05
N ALA A 22 37.42 -34.85 8.54
CA ALA A 22 36.34 -33.98 8.95
C ALA A 22 35.54 -33.70 7.67
N PHE A 23 34.39 -34.37 7.51
CA PHE A 23 33.35 -33.85 6.65
C PHE A 23 32.92 -32.54 7.29
N ALA A 24 33.48 -31.44 6.79
CA ALA A 24 32.93 -30.12 7.02
C ALA A 24 31.50 -30.16 6.48
N LEU A 25 30.54 -30.32 7.39
CA LEU A 25 29.14 -30.01 7.11
C LEU A 25 29.14 -28.51 6.81
N TYR A 26 29.02 -28.15 5.53
CA TYR A 26 28.71 -26.78 5.18
C TYR A 26 27.38 -26.43 5.87
N PRO A 27 27.33 -25.37 6.69
CA PRO A 27 26.06 -24.96 7.28
C PRO A 27 25.09 -24.64 6.15
N THR A 28 23.91 -25.27 6.17
CA THR A 28 22.83 -25.07 5.17
C THR A 28 22.32 -23.63 5.10
N GLU A 29 22.70 -22.80 6.08
CA GLU A 29 22.45 -21.37 6.16
C GLU A 29 23.18 -20.55 5.07
N ALA A 30 24.20 -21.12 4.42
CA ALA A 30 25.00 -20.44 3.40
C ALA A 30 24.58 -20.70 1.94
N CYS A 31 23.52 -21.49 1.71
CA CYS A 31 23.10 -21.87 0.35
C CYS A 31 21.98 -20.99 -0.19
N THR A 32 21.97 -20.75 -1.50
CA THR A 32 20.82 -20.12 -2.18
C THR A 32 19.62 -21.06 -2.05
N ILE A 33 18.48 -20.55 -1.57
CA ILE A 33 17.28 -21.35 -1.31
C ILE A 33 16.33 -21.22 -2.49
N ALA A 34 15.89 -22.37 -3.02
CA ALA A 34 14.80 -22.42 -3.97
C ALA A 34 13.44 -22.40 -3.24
N ASP A 35 12.50 -21.59 -3.70
CA ASP A 35 11.13 -21.62 -3.19
C ASP A 35 10.37 -22.87 -3.65
N SER A 36 9.11 -23.01 -3.24
CA SER A 36 8.25 -24.14 -3.63
C SER A 36 7.98 -24.22 -5.14
N ASN A 37 8.20 -23.14 -5.89
CA ASN A 37 8.08 -23.06 -7.34
C ASN A 37 9.45 -23.20 -8.04
N LEU A 38 10.51 -23.51 -7.29
CA LEU A 38 11.90 -23.60 -7.72
C LEU A 38 12.53 -22.25 -8.14
N ASN A 39 11.92 -21.12 -7.80
CA ASN A 39 12.53 -19.81 -8.01
C ASN A 39 13.71 -19.63 -7.05
N LEU A 40 14.78 -19.00 -7.53
CA LEU A 40 16.01 -18.81 -6.77
C LEU A 40 16.17 -17.35 -6.36
N SER A 41 16.30 -17.09 -5.06
CA SER A 41 16.72 -15.79 -4.53
C SER A 41 18.21 -15.82 -4.22
N ILE A 42 19.03 -15.25 -5.10
CA ILE A 42 20.48 -15.25 -4.98
C ILE A 42 20.89 -14.03 -4.14
N GLY A 43 21.29 -14.32 -2.89
CA GLY A 43 21.63 -13.31 -1.89
C GLY A 43 22.77 -12.36 -2.29
N CYS A 44 23.76 -12.85 -3.05
CA CYS A 44 24.88 -12.06 -3.54
C CYS A 44 25.54 -12.69 -4.79
N ILE A 45 25.84 -11.88 -5.81
CA ILE A 45 26.70 -12.21 -6.96
C ILE A 45 27.78 -11.14 -7.08
N ASP A 46 29.05 -11.56 -7.13
CA ASP A 46 30.18 -10.70 -7.47
C ASP A 46 30.33 -10.63 -9.00
N VAL A 47 30.25 -9.41 -9.53
CA VAL A 47 30.50 -9.08 -10.93
C VAL A 47 31.63 -8.06 -10.97
N LYS A 48 32.85 -8.53 -11.23
CA LYS A 48 34.07 -7.69 -11.36
C LYS A 48 34.30 -6.77 -10.15
N GLY A 49 34.06 -7.27 -8.94
CA GLY A 49 34.26 -6.56 -7.67
C GLY A 49 33.07 -5.74 -7.19
N ALA A 50 31.98 -5.68 -7.96
CA ALA A 50 30.71 -5.11 -7.52
C ALA A 50 29.74 -6.25 -7.15
N LYS A 51 29.03 -6.10 -6.04
CA LYS A 51 28.12 -7.12 -5.50
C LYS A 51 26.68 -6.80 -5.86
N TYR A 52 25.88 -7.82 -6.18
CA TYR A 52 24.50 -7.68 -6.62
C TYR A 52 23.57 -8.70 -5.97
N HIS A 53 22.32 -8.32 -5.72
CA HIS A 53 21.24 -9.27 -5.45
C HIS A 53 20.54 -9.67 -6.75
N ALA A 54 20.08 -10.92 -6.87
CA ALA A 54 19.40 -11.39 -8.08
C ALA A 54 18.28 -12.39 -7.75
N ALA A 55 17.17 -12.31 -8.48
CA ALA A 55 16.10 -13.31 -8.42
C ALA A 55 15.93 -14.00 -9.78
N LEU A 56 15.76 -15.31 -9.75
CA LEU A 56 15.53 -16.14 -10.94
C LEU A 56 14.21 -16.88 -10.81
N THR A 57 13.39 -16.79 -11.84
CA THR A 57 12.14 -17.53 -11.95
C THR A 57 12.39 -18.85 -12.66
N PHE A 58 11.85 -19.94 -12.11
CA PHE A 58 11.90 -21.24 -12.76
C PHE A 58 10.85 -21.34 -13.87
N ILE A 59 11.29 -21.77 -15.04
CA ILE A 59 10.45 -22.03 -16.19
C ILE A 59 10.60 -23.50 -16.56
N LYS A 60 9.49 -24.22 -16.42
CA LYS A 60 9.42 -25.63 -16.81
C LYS A 60 9.47 -25.77 -18.33
N GLY A 61 10.34 -26.63 -18.84
CA GLY A 61 10.45 -26.92 -20.26
C GLY A 61 9.23 -27.67 -20.78
N GLN A 62 8.89 -27.47 -22.06
CA GLN A 62 7.95 -28.34 -22.77
C GLN A 62 8.56 -29.75 -22.95
N PRO A 63 7.77 -30.79 -23.25
CA PRO A 63 8.29 -32.14 -23.46
C PRO A 63 9.38 -32.17 -24.55
N GLY A 64 10.61 -32.55 -24.16
CA GLY A 64 11.79 -32.54 -25.04
C GLY A 64 12.71 -31.33 -24.88
N GLU A 65 12.29 -30.32 -24.13
CA GLU A 65 13.12 -29.20 -23.70
C GLU A 65 13.67 -29.43 -22.29
N LYS A 66 14.80 -28.78 -21.97
CA LYS A 66 15.32 -28.74 -20.62
C LYS A 66 14.59 -27.67 -19.80
N ASP A 67 14.35 -27.96 -18.53
CA ASP A 67 13.95 -26.97 -17.53
C ASP A 67 15.02 -25.89 -17.40
N ARG A 68 14.61 -24.67 -17.06
CA ARG A 68 15.48 -23.49 -17.09
C ARG A 68 15.07 -22.44 -16.07
N TRP A 69 16.02 -21.60 -15.70
CA TRP A 69 15.79 -20.41 -14.87
C TRP A 69 15.97 -19.16 -15.72
N ALA A 70 15.06 -18.21 -15.59
CA ALA A 70 15.10 -16.93 -16.27
C ALA A 70 15.16 -15.79 -15.25
N TYR A 71 15.94 -14.77 -15.57
CA TYR A 71 16.01 -13.56 -14.78
C TYR A 71 14.76 -12.71 -15.01
N MET A 72 14.02 -12.45 -13.94
CA MET A 72 12.79 -11.64 -13.96
C MET A 72 12.84 -10.67 -12.78
N GLY A 73 13.70 -9.65 -12.84
CA GLY A 73 13.87 -8.66 -11.77
C GLY A 73 14.99 -7.67 -12.07
N GLU A 74 15.27 -6.72 -11.17
CA GLU A 74 16.41 -5.79 -11.26
C GLU A 74 17.56 -6.23 -10.35
N ALA A 75 18.81 -6.00 -10.81
CA ALA A 75 20.01 -6.42 -10.09
C ALA A 75 20.44 -5.25 -9.23
N THR A 76 20.11 -5.28 -7.93
CA THR A 76 20.45 -4.16 -7.06
C THR A 76 21.91 -4.23 -6.67
N LYS A 77 22.67 -3.16 -6.94
CA LYS A 77 24.08 -3.03 -6.53
C LYS A 77 24.16 -2.88 -5.01
N ILE A 78 24.82 -3.83 -4.36
CA ILE A 78 25.07 -3.87 -2.91
C ILE A 78 26.41 -3.16 -2.63
N SER A 79 26.51 -1.87 -2.91
CA SER A 79 27.64 -1.08 -2.37
C SER A 79 27.28 -0.53 -1.00
N ASP A 80 28.01 -0.99 0.03
CA ASP A 80 28.16 -0.40 1.37
C ASP A 80 27.04 -0.56 2.42
N LYS A 81 26.57 -1.80 2.67
CA LYS A 81 25.81 -2.14 3.91
C LYS A 81 26.49 -3.18 4.81
N GLY A 82 27.82 -3.12 4.94
CA GLY A 82 28.53 -3.81 6.03
C GLY A 82 28.27 -5.32 6.14
N LEU A 83 28.39 -6.06 5.04
CA LEU A 83 28.29 -7.52 5.06
C LEU A 83 29.41 -8.13 5.92
N SER A 84 29.09 -9.10 6.77
CA SER A 84 30.07 -9.81 7.59
C SER A 84 31.06 -10.60 6.72
N ILE A 85 32.25 -10.91 7.24
CA ILE A 85 33.28 -11.68 6.51
C ILE A 85 32.75 -13.04 6.02
N ASP A 86 31.78 -13.61 6.73
CA ASP A 86 31.13 -14.85 6.37
C ASP A 86 30.20 -14.66 5.16
N GLN A 87 29.45 -13.55 5.09
CA GLN A 87 28.62 -13.19 3.93
C GLN A 87 29.44 -12.86 2.67
N ILE A 88 30.69 -12.42 2.83
CA ILE A 88 31.60 -12.13 1.71
C ILE A 88 32.07 -13.43 1.02
N ASN A 89 32.31 -14.50 1.78
CA ASN A 89 32.75 -15.79 1.25
C ASN A 89 31.61 -16.61 0.60
N GLN A 90 30.38 -16.07 0.56
CA GLN A 90 29.15 -16.73 0.12
C GLN A 90 28.58 -16.18 -1.21
N CYS A 91 29.23 -15.17 -1.82
CA CYS A 91 28.76 -14.62 -3.09
C CYS A 91 29.04 -15.58 -4.26
N GLY A 92 28.06 -15.73 -5.17
CA GLY A 92 28.31 -16.38 -6.45
C GLY A 92 29.26 -15.55 -7.31
N THR A 93 30.02 -16.18 -8.19
CA THR A 93 30.97 -15.46 -9.07
C THR A 93 30.55 -15.55 -10.52
N LYS A 94 30.51 -14.43 -11.22
CA LYS A 94 30.34 -14.40 -12.67
C LYS A 94 31.70 -14.55 -13.36
N ASP A 95 31.87 -15.57 -14.19
CA ASP A 95 33.09 -15.77 -14.98
C ASP A 95 33.11 -14.96 -16.28
N GLU A 96 34.24 -15.00 -16.99
CA GLU A 96 34.43 -14.29 -18.27
C GLU A 96 33.53 -14.82 -19.40
N GLN A 97 32.99 -16.04 -19.25
CA GLN A 97 32.03 -16.65 -20.17
C GLN A 97 30.58 -16.40 -19.72
N HIS A 98 30.38 -15.50 -18.75
CA HIS A 98 29.10 -15.10 -18.18
C HIS A 98 28.35 -16.20 -17.43
N ASN A 99 29.01 -17.30 -17.06
CA ASN A 99 28.40 -18.28 -16.17
C ASN A 99 28.37 -17.73 -14.75
N VAL A 100 27.30 -18.01 -14.01
CA VAL A 100 27.21 -17.72 -12.57
C VAL A 100 27.45 -19.02 -11.81
N HIS A 101 28.52 -19.04 -11.03
CA HIS A 101 28.88 -20.16 -10.15
C HIS A 101 28.34 -19.89 -8.76
N LEU A 102 27.46 -20.76 -8.25
CA LEU A 102 26.92 -20.68 -6.91
C LEU A 102 27.55 -21.76 -6.04
N ALA A 103 28.03 -21.38 -4.85
CA ALA A 103 28.69 -22.32 -3.93
C ALA A 103 27.78 -23.49 -3.52
N CYS A 104 26.48 -23.24 -3.33
CA CYS A 104 25.47 -24.27 -3.19
C CYS A 104 24.05 -23.72 -3.39
N VAL A 105 23.15 -24.59 -3.86
CA VAL A 105 21.70 -24.35 -3.95
C VAL A 105 20.96 -25.44 -3.18
N ASN A 106 20.10 -25.04 -2.25
CA ASN A 106 19.21 -25.95 -1.54
C ASN A 106 17.87 -26.03 -2.26
N VAL A 107 17.58 -27.18 -2.85
CA VAL A 107 16.27 -27.47 -3.46
C VAL A 107 15.58 -28.54 -2.61
N ASN A 108 14.51 -28.16 -1.92
CA ASN A 108 13.69 -29.05 -1.10
C ASN A 108 14.49 -29.90 -0.10
N GLY A 109 15.50 -29.30 0.55
CA GLY A 109 16.34 -29.95 1.56
C GLY A 109 17.54 -30.71 0.99
N THR A 110 17.72 -30.72 -0.34
CA THR A 110 18.88 -31.34 -1.00
C THR A 110 19.82 -30.26 -1.53
N LEU A 111 21.11 -30.38 -1.22
CA LEU A 111 22.14 -29.44 -1.65
C LEU A 111 22.73 -29.84 -3.01
N TYR A 112 22.83 -28.87 -3.91
CA TYR A 112 23.43 -29.01 -5.23
C TYR A 112 24.55 -27.98 -5.42
N ASP A 113 25.62 -28.37 -6.10
CA ASP A 113 26.49 -27.43 -6.79
C ASP A 113 25.74 -26.95 -8.04
N ALA A 114 25.72 -25.64 -8.29
CA ALA A 114 24.97 -25.06 -9.40
C ALA A 114 25.82 -24.08 -10.17
N GLN A 115 25.98 -24.37 -11.46
CA GLN A 115 26.49 -23.45 -12.47
C GLN A 115 25.34 -23.06 -13.40
N LEU A 116 25.08 -21.77 -13.51
CA LEU A 116 24.08 -21.22 -14.42
C LEU A 116 24.79 -20.73 -15.68
N THR A 117 24.50 -21.37 -16.82
CA THR A 117 25.10 -21.03 -18.12
C THR A 117 24.10 -20.29 -19.00
N PRO A 118 24.49 -19.15 -19.61
CA PRO A 118 23.62 -18.41 -20.53
C PRO A 118 23.32 -19.23 -21.80
N ILE A 119 22.08 -19.17 -22.28
CA ILE A 119 21.64 -19.85 -23.51
C ILE A 119 21.42 -18.80 -24.62
N ALA A 120 21.89 -19.08 -25.83
CA ALA A 120 21.77 -18.18 -26.98
C ALA A 120 20.31 -18.00 -27.45
N LEU A 121 19.95 -16.76 -27.80
CA LEU A 121 18.58 -16.30 -28.10
C LEU A 121 17.98 -16.78 -29.42
N ASN A 122 18.79 -17.31 -30.34
CA ASN A 122 18.36 -17.66 -31.70
C ASN A 122 17.49 -18.93 -31.80
N THR A 123 17.09 -19.50 -30.66
CA THR A 123 16.16 -20.63 -30.57
C THR A 123 14.77 -20.24 -30.02
N TRP A 124 14.44 -18.94 -29.91
CA TRP A 124 13.28 -18.46 -29.15
C TRP A 124 12.31 -17.52 -29.91
N THR A 125 11.03 -17.61 -29.54
CA THR A 125 9.99 -16.58 -29.71
C THR A 125 9.51 -16.12 -28.33
N LEU A 126 9.75 -14.86 -27.99
CA LEU A 126 9.41 -14.24 -26.69
C LEU A 126 8.05 -13.52 -26.78
N SER A 127 7.31 -13.44 -25.66
CA SER A 127 6.12 -12.59 -25.56
C SER A 127 6.52 -11.14 -25.27
N SER A 128 5.71 -10.17 -25.67
CA SER A 128 6.00 -8.73 -25.50
C SER A 128 6.03 -8.25 -24.03
N ALA A 129 5.77 -9.14 -23.06
CA ALA A 129 5.87 -8.88 -21.63
C ALA A 129 7.22 -9.29 -21.01
N ASP A 130 8.05 -10.03 -21.76
CA ASP A 130 9.32 -10.56 -21.27
C ASP A 130 10.48 -9.64 -21.67
N LYS A 131 11.06 -8.90 -20.70
CA LYS A 131 12.33 -8.19 -20.91
C LYS A 131 13.51 -9.12 -20.61
N LEU A 132 14.44 -9.20 -21.56
CA LEU A 132 15.73 -9.88 -21.38
C LEU A 132 16.77 -8.91 -20.88
N VAL A 133 17.38 -9.24 -19.75
CA VAL A 133 18.53 -8.54 -19.21
C VAL A 133 19.78 -9.01 -19.95
N THR A 134 20.24 -8.18 -20.88
CA THR A 134 21.51 -8.42 -21.61
C THR A 134 22.69 -7.93 -20.77
N ASP A 135 23.92 -8.37 -21.10
CA ASP A 135 25.12 -8.11 -20.30
C ASP A 135 25.43 -6.63 -19.98
N GLY A 136 24.76 -5.67 -20.63
CA GLY A 136 24.82 -4.24 -20.32
C GLY A 136 23.88 -3.75 -19.21
N GLU A 137 22.91 -4.55 -18.75
CA GLU A 137 21.87 -4.13 -17.79
C GLU A 137 22.20 -4.46 -16.32
N PHE A 138 23.32 -5.13 -16.03
CA PHE A 138 23.85 -5.21 -14.65
C PHE A 138 24.43 -3.86 -14.14
N GLY A 139 24.29 -2.80 -14.93
CA GLY A 139 24.77 -1.46 -14.64
C GLY A 139 23.99 -0.39 -15.38
N ALA A 140 22.68 -0.38 -15.27
CA ALA A 140 21.85 0.80 -15.46
C ALA A 140 20.53 0.60 -14.72
N GLU A 141 20.38 1.34 -13.61
CA GLU A 141 19.07 1.59 -13.02
C GLU A 141 18.13 2.08 -14.13
N SER A 142 17.01 1.39 -14.32
CA SER A 142 15.81 2.04 -14.83
C SER A 142 15.06 2.62 -13.62
N THR A 143 15.72 3.54 -12.90
CA THR A 143 15.01 4.55 -12.11
C THR A 143 14.21 5.39 -13.11
N ALA A 144 13.01 4.94 -13.45
CA ALA A 144 11.99 5.91 -13.81
C ALA A 144 11.65 6.66 -12.51
N ASP A 145 12.56 7.52 -12.05
CA ASP A 145 12.18 8.64 -11.21
C ASP A 145 11.13 9.40 -12.02
N CYS A 146 9.95 9.63 -11.44
CA CYS A 146 8.99 10.51 -12.05
C CYS A 146 9.67 11.86 -12.32
N THR A 147 10.03 12.06 -13.58
CA THR A 147 10.58 13.28 -14.15
C THR A 147 9.56 13.67 -15.21
N PRO A 148 8.50 14.39 -14.78
CA PRO A 148 8.63 15.75 -14.27
C PRO A 148 8.58 15.90 -12.75
N THR A 149 9.09 17.04 -12.28
CA THR A 149 8.89 17.52 -10.91
C THR A 149 7.46 17.99 -10.72
N LEU A 150 6.82 17.70 -9.56
CA LEU A 150 5.55 18.34 -9.18
C LEU A 150 5.60 19.85 -9.44
N ASN A 151 4.55 20.40 -10.06
CA ASN A 151 4.56 21.80 -10.46
C ASN A 151 4.49 22.72 -9.24
N PRO A 152 5.48 23.60 -9.01
CA PRO A 152 5.47 24.51 -7.87
C PRO A 152 4.28 25.47 -7.82
N ASP A 153 3.70 25.79 -8.99
CA ASP A 153 2.54 26.65 -9.08
C ASP A 153 1.33 26.09 -8.31
N TRP A 154 1.26 24.77 -8.06
CA TRP A 154 0.17 24.18 -7.29
C TRP A 154 0.16 24.58 -5.81
N VAL A 155 1.28 25.07 -5.28
CA VAL A 155 1.35 25.62 -3.91
C VAL A 155 0.97 27.09 -3.87
N THR A 156 1.33 27.86 -4.90
CA THR A 156 1.10 29.31 -4.94
C THR A 156 -0.21 29.71 -5.61
N ASN A 157 -0.71 28.88 -6.51
CA ASN A 157 -1.95 29.06 -7.27
C ASN A 157 -2.64 27.68 -7.45
N PRO A 158 -3.14 27.09 -6.35
CA PRO A 158 -3.76 25.77 -6.36
C PRO A 158 -4.97 25.73 -7.29
N SER A 159 -5.09 24.66 -8.07
CA SER A 159 -6.21 24.45 -8.98
C SER A 159 -6.52 22.97 -9.15
N LEU A 160 -7.81 22.61 -9.13
CA LEU A 160 -8.25 21.25 -9.39
C LEU A 160 -8.03 20.87 -10.87
N PRO A 161 -7.32 19.78 -11.17
CA PRO A 161 -7.09 19.35 -12.55
C PRO A 161 -8.37 18.78 -13.17
N LEU A 162 -8.66 19.15 -14.42
CA LEU A 162 -9.84 18.63 -15.14
C LEU A 162 -9.61 17.21 -15.71
N GLU A 163 -8.36 16.80 -15.88
CA GLU A 163 -8.00 15.52 -16.48
C GLU A 163 -6.56 15.12 -16.10
N ILE A 164 -6.26 13.82 -16.20
CA ILE A 164 -4.91 13.26 -16.06
C ILE A 164 -4.02 13.85 -17.17
N PRO A 165 -2.79 14.29 -16.87
CA PRO A 165 -1.85 14.75 -17.90
C PRO A 165 -1.68 13.71 -19.02
N GLY A 166 -1.87 14.13 -20.27
CA GLY A 166 -1.88 13.21 -21.43
C GLY A 166 -3.25 12.55 -21.71
N GLY A 167 -4.29 12.92 -20.98
CA GLY A 167 -5.67 12.56 -21.28
C GLY A 167 -6.08 11.13 -20.90
N GLY A 168 -5.31 10.42 -20.09
CA GLY A 168 -5.71 9.08 -19.59
C GLY A 168 -5.58 7.92 -20.59
N GLY A 169 -5.15 8.20 -21.82
CA GLY A 169 -4.98 7.19 -22.88
C GLY A 169 -3.68 6.38 -22.76
N SER A 170 -3.31 5.68 -23.83
CA SER A 170 -2.07 4.86 -23.90
C SER A 170 -0.78 5.61 -23.60
N GLU A 171 -0.81 6.94 -23.66
CA GLU A 171 0.31 7.83 -23.40
C GLU A 171 0.46 8.21 -21.92
N SER A 172 -0.53 7.92 -21.07
CA SER A 172 -0.48 8.25 -19.64
C SER A 172 0.38 7.25 -18.87
N THR A 173 1.32 7.77 -18.09
CA THR A 173 2.21 6.99 -17.23
C THR A 173 1.69 6.96 -15.80
N PHE A 174 2.19 6.05 -14.96
CA PHE A 174 1.86 6.02 -13.53
C PHE A 174 2.15 7.39 -12.88
N CYS A 175 3.23 8.06 -13.28
CA CYS A 175 3.57 9.40 -12.79
C CYS A 175 2.48 10.43 -13.06
N ASN A 176 1.82 10.39 -14.23
CA ASN A 176 0.76 11.34 -14.54
C ASN A 176 -0.46 11.18 -13.62
N PHE A 177 -0.76 9.95 -13.20
CA PHE A 177 -1.79 9.70 -12.19
C PHE A 177 -1.36 10.28 -10.84
N TYR A 178 -0.12 10.06 -10.40
CA TYR A 178 0.38 10.62 -9.15
C TYR A 178 0.44 12.16 -9.14
N GLU A 179 0.82 12.78 -10.26
CA GLU A 179 0.74 14.23 -10.45
C GLU A 179 -0.70 14.73 -10.28
N PHE A 180 -1.65 14.06 -10.95
CA PHE A 180 -3.08 14.37 -10.84
C PHE A 180 -3.60 14.24 -9.40
N GLY A 181 -3.21 13.19 -8.69
CA GLY A 181 -3.60 12.97 -7.29
C GLY A 181 -3.02 14.05 -6.36
N TRP A 182 -1.73 14.37 -6.50
CA TRP A 182 -1.09 15.44 -5.73
C TRP A 182 -1.68 16.81 -6.02
N GLN A 183 -1.87 17.16 -7.29
CA GLN A 183 -2.48 18.43 -7.66
C GLN A 183 -3.90 18.57 -7.06
N SER A 184 -4.70 17.50 -7.15
CA SER A 184 -6.05 17.48 -6.58
C SER A 184 -6.02 17.64 -5.06
N TYR A 185 -5.14 16.91 -4.38
CA TYR A 185 -4.99 16.98 -2.92
C TYR A 185 -4.52 18.36 -2.45
N LEU A 186 -3.50 18.94 -3.12
CA LEU A 186 -3.03 20.30 -2.82
C LEU A 186 -4.14 21.34 -3.00
N TYR A 187 -4.94 21.24 -4.06
CA TYR A 187 -6.10 22.12 -4.24
C TYR A 187 -7.11 22.00 -3.11
N LEU A 188 -7.52 20.78 -2.78
CA LEU A 188 -8.52 20.53 -1.74
C LEU A 188 -8.05 21.03 -0.37
N MET A 189 -6.74 20.93 -0.11
CA MET A 189 -6.11 21.32 1.15
C MET A 189 -5.73 22.81 1.19
N ALA A 190 -5.71 23.52 0.08
CA ALA A 190 -5.40 24.94 0.09
C ALA A 190 -6.51 25.77 0.76
N SER A 191 -6.12 26.93 1.30
CA SER A 191 -7.07 27.95 1.77
C SER A 191 -8.05 28.31 0.65
N ASN A 192 -9.33 28.41 0.99
CA ASN A 192 -10.34 28.89 0.08
C ASN A 192 -10.16 30.40 -0.18
N THR A 193 -10.48 30.84 -1.40
CA THR A 193 -10.31 32.24 -1.81
C THR A 193 -11.30 33.19 -1.16
N ASP A 194 -12.53 32.71 -0.89
CA ASP A 194 -13.62 33.52 -0.35
C ASP A 194 -13.65 33.48 1.19
N ASN A 195 -13.29 32.33 1.78
CA ASN A 195 -13.08 32.17 3.21
C ASN A 195 -11.71 31.51 3.52
N PRO A 196 -10.64 32.30 3.73
CA PRO A 196 -9.30 31.78 3.97
C PRO A 196 -9.13 30.97 5.26
N GLU A 197 -10.11 31.00 6.18
CA GLU A 197 -10.11 30.16 7.40
C GLU A 197 -10.46 28.71 7.10
N LEU A 198 -11.10 28.46 5.94
CA LEU A 198 -11.47 27.13 5.49
C LEU A 198 -10.52 26.64 4.39
N ARG A 199 -10.27 25.34 4.37
CA ARG A 199 -9.73 24.66 3.20
C ARG A 199 -10.83 24.50 2.15
N ASN A 200 -10.46 24.37 0.88
CA ASN A 200 -11.44 24.20 -0.19
C ASN A 200 -12.42 23.05 0.07
N PHE A 201 -11.95 21.90 0.57
CA PHE A 201 -12.83 20.75 0.87
C PHE A 201 -13.83 21.00 2.02
N GLN A 202 -13.62 22.03 2.84
CA GLN A 202 -14.48 22.36 3.99
C GLN A 202 -15.59 23.34 3.61
N VAL A 203 -15.59 23.87 2.38
CA VAL A 203 -16.63 24.78 1.90
C VAL A 203 -17.86 23.97 1.53
N ALA A 204 -18.85 23.90 2.43
CA ALA A 204 -20.07 23.12 2.26
C ALA A 204 -20.84 23.41 0.94
N ALA A 205 -20.78 24.65 0.46
CA ALA A 205 -21.41 25.02 -0.81
C ALA A 205 -20.78 24.32 -2.04
N ASP A 206 -19.49 23.99 -1.96
CA ASP A 206 -18.74 23.32 -3.02
C ASP A 206 -18.60 21.81 -2.76
N TYR A 207 -18.45 21.44 -1.49
CA TYR A 207 -18.22 20.08 -1.01
C TYR A 207 -19.17 19.73 0.13
N PRO A 208 -20.45 19.50 -0.16
CA PRO A 208 -21.41 19.15 0.86
C PRO A 208 -21.07 17.87 1.63
N ILE A 209 -21.47 17.84 2.90
CA ILE A 209 -21.30 16.68 3.78
C ILE A 209 -22.42 15.65 3.51
N TYR A 210 -22.04 14.38 3.44
CA TYR A 210 -22.97 13.28 3.26
C TYR A 210 -23.80 13.00 4.51
N GLU A 211 -25.12 12.96 4.32
CA GLU A 211 -26.14 12.72 5.33
C GLU A 211 -26.92 11.47 4.92
N PRO A 212 -26.63 10.29 5.50
CA PRO A 212 -27.27 9.04 5.06
C PRO A 212 -28.79 9.04 5.25
N ASP A 213 -29.28 9.74 6.27
CA ASP A 213 -30.70 9.86 6.60
C ASP A 213 -31.32 11.21 6.22
N GLY A 214 -30.52 12.13 5.68
CA GLY A 214 -30.88 13.53 5.40
C GLY A 214 -30.66 13.93 3.95
N ASN A 215 -30.95 15.19 3.62
CA ASN A 215 -30.79 15.72 2.28
C ASN A 215 -29.52 16.55 2.20
N SER A 216 -28.39 15.91 1.88
CA SER A 216 -27.07 16.52 1.64
C SER A 216 -27.00 17.54 0.49
N CYS A 217 -28.12 17.93 -0.09
CA CYS A 217 -28.19 18.81 -1.25
C CYS A 217 -29.23 19.92 -1.08
N ASP A 218 -29.70 20.16 0.14
CA ASP A 218 -30.67 21.21 0.45
C ASP A 218 -30.01 22.56 0.82
N GLY A 219 -28.69 22.59 0.99
CA GLY A 219 -27.94 23.78 1.36
C GLY A 219 -28.14 24.23 2.82
N ASN A 220 -28.72 23.37 3.67
CA ASN A 220 -28.92 23.63 5.10
C ASN A 220 -27.76 23.11 5.96
N GLU A 221 -26.68 22.69 5.33
CA GLU A 221 -25.43 22.36 5.99
C GLU A 221 -24.97 23.61 6.72
N ALA A 222 -25.21 23.63 8.04
CA ALA A 222 -24.68 24.68 8.89
C ALA A 222 -23.16 24.75 8.72
N GLU A 223 -22.56 25.87 9.09
CA GLU A 223 -21.12 26.17 8.99
C GLU A 223 -20.16 25.15 9.66
N ASN A 224 -20.67 24.01 10.15
CA ASN A 224 -19.88 22.95 10.76
C ASN A 224 -19.61 21.79 9.78
N PRO A 225 -18.35 21.59 9.35
CA PRO A 225 -17.95 20.56 8.40
C PRO A 225 -18.06 19.11 8.94
N LEU A 226 -18.37 18.91 10.23
CA LEU A 226 -18.70 17.60 10.79
C LEU A 226 -19.83 17.76 11.83
N LYS A 227 -21.06 17.37 11.47
CA LYS A 227 -22.11 17.11 12.47
C LYS A 227 -22.19 15.62 12.73
N VAL A 228 -21.75 15.18 13.91
CA VAL A 228 -21.76 13.76 14.27
C VAL A 228 -22.86 13.50 15.29
N THR A 229 -23.92 12.81 14.89
CA THR A 229 -25.00 12.40 15.80
C THR A 229 -24.78 11.03 16.46
N LEU A 230 -24.21 10.93 17.68
CA LEU A 230 -23.92 9.62 18.33
C LEU A 230 -25.13 8.69 18.50
N THR A 231 -26.37 9.20 18.40
CA THR A 231 -27.60 8.39 18.54
C THR A 231 -28.02 7.66 17.26
N LYS A 232 -27.37 7.89 16.12
CA LYS A 232 -27.80 7.36 14.80
C LYS A 232 -26.74 6.61 13.99
N LEU A 233 -25.53 6.38 14.53
CA LEU A 233 -24.34 6.35 13.69
C LEU A 233 -23.43 5.11 13.76
N PRO A 234 -23.89 3.86 13.62
CA PRO A 234 -22.95 2.80 13.24
C PRO A 234 -22.15 3.21 11.98
N GLN A 235 -22.69 4.04 11.06
CA GLN A 235 -21.98 4.44 9.85
C GLN A 235 -20.83 5.46 10.01
N ILE A 236 -20.69 6.20 11.11
CA ILE A 236 -19.63 7.24 11.23
C ILE A 236 -18.42 6.79 12.04
N GLU A 237 -18.50 5.69 12.79
CA GLU A 237 -17.35 5.08 13.47
C GLU A 237 -16.98 3.68 12.93
N THR A 238 -17.84 3.03 12.13
CA THR A 238 -17.59 1.66 11.63
C THR A 238 -16.95 1.55 10.25
N GLN A 239 -16.26 2.61 9.80
CA GLN A 239 -15.82 2.74 8.41
C GLN A 239 -14.39 2.28 8.14
N ALA A 240 -13.73 1.61 9.09
CA ALA A 240 -12.39 1.01 8.94
C ALA A 240 -12.38 -0.34 8.17
N GLY A 241 -13.46 -0.62 7.46
CA GLY A 241 -13.73 -1.87 6.75
C GLY A 241 -14.48 -2.91 7.59
N GLY A 242 -15.47 -3.56 6.98
CA GLY A 242 -16.21 -4.67 7.60
C GLY A 242 -17.07 -4.30 8.82
N GLY A 243 -17.34 -3.01 9.05
CA GLY A 243 -18.05 -2.54 10.24
C GLY A 243 -17.15 -2.36 11.47
N ALA A 244 -15.83 -2.26 11.28
CA ALA A 244 -14.86 -2.11 12.36
C ALA A 244 -14.84 -0.71 12.97
N VAL A 245 -14.72 -0.65 14.31
CA VAL A 245 -14.50 0.59 15.08
C VAL A 245 -13.06 0.65 15.53
N LEU A 246 -12.45 1.83 15.37
CA LEU A 246 -11.08 2.07 15.82
C LEU A 246 -11.07 2.98 17.04
N TYR A 247 -10.14 2.68 17.94
CA TYR A 247 -9.76 3.57 19.04
C TYR A 247 -8.27 3.85 18.93
N ASP A 248 -7.89 5.12 19.07
CA ASP A 248 -6.49 5.53 19.08
C ASP A 248 -5.78 5.10 20.39
N GLN A 249 -4.48 5.36 20.49
CA GLN A 249 -3.70 5.02 21.69
C GLN A 249 -4.03 5.92 22.91
N ASN A 250 -4.79 7.01 22.72
CA ASN A 250 -5.39 7.80 23.80
C ASN A 250 -6.77 7.27 24.20
N THR A 251 -7.20 6.14 23.65
CA THR A 251 -8.49 5.46 23.86
C THR A 251 -9.69 6.12 23.19
N ASN A 252 -9.52 7.21 22.44
CA ASN A 252 -10.63 7.91 21.79
C ASN A 252 -11.03 7.21 20.50
N VAL A 253 -12.33 7.24 20.19
CA VAL A 253 -12.87 6.70 18.94
C VAL A 253 -12.37 7.52 17.74
N VAL A 254 -12.10 6.83 16.62
CA VAL A 254 -11.83 7.48 15.34
C VAL A 254 -13.15 7.75 14.62
N PHE A 255 -13.36 9.00 14.21
CA PHE A 255 -14.53 9.44 13.45
C PHE A 255 -14.26 9.40 11.95
N TYR A 256 -15.31 9.24 11.16
CA TYR A 256 -15.24 9.28 9.71
C TYR A 256 -16.24 10.28 9.14
N SER A 257 -15.86 10.95 8.05
CA SER A 257 -16.79 11.76 7.27
C SER A 257 -16.69 11.46 5.80
N VAL A 258 -17.77 11.74 5.10
CA VAL A 258 -17.84 11.70 3.66
C VAL A 258 -18.32 13.07 3.19
N ALA A 259 -17.60 13.64 2.25
CA ALA A 259 -17.98 14.86 1.54
C ALA A 259 -17.95 14.58 0.05
N PHE A 260 -18.62 15.38 -0.76
CA PHE A 260 -18.61 15.17 -2.21
C PHE A 260 -18.85 16.48 -2.93
N SER A 261 -18.39 16.61 -4.18
CA SER A 261 -18.58 17.85 -4.95
C SER A 261 -20.06 18.16 -5.20
N GLN A 262 -20.44 19.43 -5.17
CA GLN A 262 -21.78 19.93 -5.51
C GLN A 262 -22.30 19.43 -6.88
N ASN A 263 -21.41 19.12 -7.83
CA ASN A 263 -21.74 18.50 -9.12
C ASN A 263 -22.50 17.17 -8.97
N LEU A 264 -22.25 16.42 -7.88
CA LEU A 264 -22.95 15.18 -7.59
C LEU A 264 -24.40 15.42 -7.18
N CYS A 265 -24.69 16.51 -6.46
CA CYS A 265 -26.07 16.94 -6.18
C CYS A 265 -26.81 17.30 -7.48
N ASP A 266 -26.15 18.03 -8.39
CA ASP A 266 -26.77 18.42 -9.68
C ASP A 266 -27.09 17.20 -10.53
N ALA A 267 -26.17 16.22 -10.54
CA ALA A 267 -26.41 14.91 -11.13
C ALA A 267 -27.60 14.20 -10.48
N ALA A 268 -27.66 14.18 -9.15
CA ALA A 268 -28.70 13.47 -8.41
C ALA A 268 -30.10 14.07 -8.62
N ARG A 269 -30.21 15.41 -8.71
CA ARG A 269 -31.47 16.12 -9.00
C ARG A 269 -32.05 15.79 -10.37
N THR A 270 -31.20 15.47 -11.34
CA THR A 270 -31.59 15.19 -12.73
C THR A 270 -31.61 13.70 -13.06
N ALA A 271 -31.17 12.83 -12.14
CA ALA A 271 -31.05 11.40 -12.36
C ALA A 271 -32.41 10.71 -12.59
N THR A 272 -32.54 10.08 -13.76
CA THR A 272 -33.54 9.05 -14.04
C THR A 272 -32.98 7.68 -13.61
N PRO A 273 -33.82 6.72 -13.18
CA PRO A 273 -33.35 5.51 -12.51
C PRO A 273 -32.73 4.47 -13.45
N GLU A 274 -31.58 4.72 -14.09
CA GLU A 274 -30.88 3.70 -14.91
C GLU A 274 -29.35 3.87 -15.01
N ALA A 275 -28.67 2.79 -15.43
CA ALA A 275 -27.24 2.63 -15.66
C ALA A 275 -26.64 3.71 -16.59
N ALA A 276 -26.14 4.77 -15.98
CA ALA A 276 -25.27 5.76 -16.58
C ALA A 276 -23.97 5.87 -15.79
N ASN A 277 -22.95 6.49 -16.39
CA ASN A 277 -21.81 6.97 -15.61
C ASN A 277 -22.20 8.24 -14.85
N LEU A 278 -21.56 8.46 -13.71
CA LEU A 278 -21.55 9.77 -13.07
C LEU A 278 -21.02 10.83 -14.05
N PRO A 279 -21.50 12.09 -13.97
CA PRO A 279 -20.93 13.17 -14.75
C PRO A 279 -19.43 13.35 -14.47
N HIS A 280 -18.72 13.91 -15.45
CA HIS A 280 -17.33 14.29 -15.20
C HIS A 280 -17.26 15.40 -14.14
N ASN A 281 -16.08 15.53 -13.55
CA ASN A 281 -15.81 16.45 -12.47
C ASN A 281 -16.63 16.18 -11.18
N THR A 282 -17.12 14.96 -10.99
CA THR A 282 -17.66 14.52 -9.70
C THR A 282 -16.55 13.97 -8.83
N LEU A 283 -16.52 14.42 -7.57
CA LEU A 283 -15.49 14.06 -6.61
C LEU A 283 -16.16 13.57 -5.33
N GLU A 284 -15.69 12.44 -4.81
CA GLU A 284 -16.10 11.89 -3.52
C GLU A 284 -14.90 11.84 -2.59
N LEU A 285 -15.12 12.26 -1.35
CA LEU A 285 -14.11 12.33 -0.30
C LEU A 285 -14.52 11.44 0.86
N LYS A 286 -13.56 10.76 1.46
CA LYS A 286 -13.73 10.09 2.74
C LYS A 286 -12.55 10.44 3.63
N MET A 287 -12.81 10.84 4.85
CA MET A 287 -11.80 11.24 5.82
C MET A 287 -11.97 10.47 7.11
N SER A 288 -10.87 10.30 7.83
CA SER A 288 -10.83 9.77 9.19
C SER A 288 -10.19 10.78 10.13
N TRP A 289 -10.65 10.83 11.37
CA TRP A 289 -10.34 11.89 12.32
C TRP A 289 -10.11 11.32 13.71
N LYS A 290 -9.08 11.81 14.40
CA LYS A 290 -8.92 11.61 15.85
C LYS A 290 -9.37 12.85 16.61
N VAL A 291 -9.77 12.67 17.87
CA VAL A 291 -9.86 13.79 18.83
C VAL A 291 -8.45 14.27 19.16
N LEU A 292 -8.22 15.57 19.07
CA LEU A 292 -6.95 16.20 19.46
C LEU A 292 -6.97 16.52 20.94
N GLU A 293 -5.93 16.09 21.63
CA GLU A 293 -5.69 16.42 23.04
C GLU A 293 -4.56 17.43 23.19
N ALA A 294 -4.44 18.06 24.36
CA ALA A 294 -3.44 19.10 24.60
C ALA A 294 -1.98 18.64 24.42
N GLN A 295 -1.72 17.34 24.52
CA GLN A 295 -0.39 16.75 24.28
C GLN A 295 -0.13 16.40 22.81
N ASP A 296 -1.14 16.45 21.95
CA ASP A 296 -0.94 16.15 20.54
C ASP A 296 -0.11 17.24 19.86
N PRO A 297 0.80 16.86 18.95
CA PRO A 297 1.57 17.83 18.20
C PRO A 297 0.67 18.66 17.27
N ASP A 298 1.01 19.94 17.11
CA ASP A 298 0.42 20.86 16.12
C ASP A 298 0.93 20.51 14.71
N ASN A 299 0.53 19.34 14.22
CA ASN A 299 1.01 18.77 12.97
C ASN A 299 -0.10 18.07 12.15
N PHE A 300 -1.35 18.17 12.58
CA PHE A 300 -2.52 17.64 11.91
C PHE A 300 -3.25 18.70 11.10
N ILE A 301 -3.93 18.28 10.04
CA ILE A 301 -5.01 19.09 9.46
C ILE A 301 -6.16 19.06 10.45
N GLU A 302 -6.51 20.24 10.96
CA GLU A 302 -7.51 20.39 11.99
C GLU A 302 -8.88 20.80 11.46
N MET A 303 -9.92 20.42 12.20
CA MET A 303 -11.25 20.97 12.08
C MET A 303 -11.94 20.98 13.45
N THR A 304 -12.85 21.91 13.65
CA THR A 304 -13.78 21.90 14.78
C THR A 304 -15.02 21.09 14.39
N ALA A 305 -15.50 20.23 15.29
CA ALA A 305 -16.66 19.38 15.07
C ALA A 305 -17.64 19.45 16.25
N ASP A 306 -18.94 19.42 15.94
CA ASP A 306 -20.01 19.26 16.93
C ASP A 306 -20.41 17.77 16.97
N ILE A 307 -20.09 17.13 18.09
CA ILE A 307 -20.27 15.69 18.29
C ILE A 307 -21.39 15.49 19.30
N ASP A 308 -22.60 15.14 18.83
CA ASP A 308 -23.77 14.98 19.68
C ASP A 308 -23.52 13.98 20.80
N GLY A 309 -23.59 14.41 22.06
CA GLY A 309 -23.34 13.55 23.22
C GLY A 309 -21.91 13.66 23.75
N VAL A 310 -21.08 14.50 23.13
CA VAL A 310 -19.92 15.15 23.73
C VAL A 310 -20.30 16.58 24.07
N ASP A 311 -19.90 17.06 25.25
CA ASP A 311 -20.25 18.41 25.71
C ASP A 311 -19.34 19.46 25.04
N GLY A 312 -19.88 20.18 24.05
CA GLY A 312 -19.20 21.27 23.35
C GLY A 312 -18.56 20.84 22.03
N ASP A 313 -17.82 21.76 21.42
CA ASP A 313 -17.10 21.50 20.17
C ASP A 313 -15.77 20.79 20.45
N GLU A 314 -15.47 19.77 19.66
CA GLU A 314 -14.21 19.02 19.73
C GLU A 314 -13.26 19.42 18.61
N GLN A 315 -11.96 19.51 18.93
CA GLN A 315 -10.92 19.68 17.92
C GLN A 315 -10.52 18.32 17.38
N LEU A 316 -10.57 18.17 16.06
CA LEU A 316 -10.24 16.94 15.37
C LEU A 316 -9.02 17.09 14.49
N GLY A 317 -8.20 16.04 14.43
CA GLY A 317 -7.01 15.94 13.58
C GLY A 317 -7.19 14.86 12.52
N MET A 318 -6.95 15.20 11.25
CA MET A 318 -7.14 14.27 10.15
C MET A 318 -6.11 13.14 10.17
N LEU A 319 -6.55 11.89 10.20
CA LEU A 319 -5.69 10.71 10.11
C LEU A 319 -5.52 10.25 8.66
N GLY A 320 -6.57 10.34 7.86
CA GLY A 320 -6.58 9.80 6.50
C GLY A 320 -7.53 10.57 5.60
N PHE A 321 -7.22 10.55 4.30
CA PHE A 321 -7.97 11.24 3.27
C PHE A 321 -8.01 10.41 1.99
N HIS A 322 -9.21 10.07 1.55
CA HIS A 322 -9.49 9.46 0.26
C HIS A 322 -10.12 10.47 -0.66
N LEU A 323 -9.73 10.41 -1.92
CA LEU A 323 -10.44 11.07 -3.01
C LEU A 323 -10.71 10.08 -4.14
N ALA A 324 -11.93 10.09 -4.66
CA ALA A 324 -12.33 9.40 -5.87
C ALA A 324 -12.82 10.47 -6.85
N TYR A 325 -12.09 10.67 -7.96
CA TYR A 325 -12.32 11.79 -8.85
C TYR A 325 -12.61 11.34 -10.29
N GLY A 326 -13.83 11.59 -10.77
CA GLY A 326 -14.25 11.28 -12.14
C GLY A 326 -13.84 12.36 -13.13
N THR A 327 -13.08 11.97 -14.15
CA THR A 327 -12.66 12.86 -15.25
C THR A 327 -13.25 12.40 -16.58
N PRO A 328 -13.17 13.21 -17.66
CA PRO A 328 -13.68 12.81 -18.97
C PRO A 328 -13.19 11.46 -19.49
N ASN A 329 -11.94 11.10 -19.23
CA ASN A 329 -11.33 9.84 -19.68
C ASN A 329 -11.19 8.81 -18.56
N HIS A 330 -11.61 9.12 -17.34
CA HIS A 330 -11.62 8.18 -16.21
C HIS A 330 -12.99 8.16 -15.50
N PRO A 331 -14.03 7.60 -16.16
CA PRO A 331 -15.36 7.46 -15.56
C PRO A 331 -15.40 6.48 -14.38
N GLU A 332 -14.38 5.65 -14.18
CA GLU A 332 -14.22 4.74 -13.03
C GLU A 332 -13.95 5.45 -11.71
N LEU A 333 -13.74 6.77 -11.76
CA LEU A 333 -13.15 7.60 -10.71
C LEU A 333 -11.70 7.19 -10.46
N VAL A 334 -10.75 8.11 -10.61
CA VAL A 334 -9.37 7.86 -10.18
C VAL A 334 -9.32 8.00 -8.66
N TRP A 335 -8.81 6.97 -7.99
CA TRP A 335 -8.75 6.89 -6.54
C TRP A 335 -7.36 7.26 -6.05
N ALA A 336 -7.27 8.07 -5.00
CA ALA A 336 -6.04 8.34 -4.28
C ALA A 336 -6.27 8.31 -2.77
N SER A 337 -5.26 7.83 -2.05
CA SER A 337 -5.30 7.77 -0.58
C SER A 337 -4.08 8.46 0.00
N PHE A 338 -4.32 9.27 1.02
CA PHE A 338 -3.32 9.96 1.82
C PHE A 338 -3.54 9.64 3.29
N GLU A 339 -2.47 9.62 4.07
CA GLU A 339 -2.55 9.42 5.52
C GLU A 339 -1.47 10.19 6.26
N HIS A 340 -1.73 10.47 7.54
CA HIS A 340 -0.76 11.08 8.43
C HIS A 340 0.40 10.10 8.72
N LYS A 341 1.64 10.60 8.66
CA LYS A 341 2.87 9.80 8.77
C LYS A 341 3.03 9.14 10.14
N ASP A 342 2.30 9.62 11.15
CA ASP A 342 2.37 9.14 12.54
C ASP A 342 1.18 8.24 12.90
N ASN A 343 0.37 7.80 11.92
CA ASN A 343 -0.72 6.88 12.18
C ASN A 343 -0.22 5.53 12.70
N ALA A 344 0.62 4.86 11.91
CA ALA A 344 1.06 3.49 12.18
C ALA A 344 2.41 3.18 11.51
N PRO A 345 3.26 2.33 12.11
CA PRO A 345 4.50 1.88 11.52
C PRO A 345 4.25 0.91 10.35
N ALA A 346 5.24 0.74 9.48
CA ALA A 346 5.24 -0.33 8.50
C ALA A 346 5.40 -1.71 9.19
N CYS A 347 4.59 -2.69 8.81
CA CYS A 347 4.63 -4.02 9.45
C CYS A 347 5.89 -4.82 9.08
N LEU A 348 6.47 -4.54 7.90
CA LEU A 348 7.57 -5.31 7.31
C LEU A 348 8.88 -4.54 7.25
N GLN A 349 8.91 -3.33 7.80
CA GLN A 349 10.10 -2.49 7.85
C GLN A 349 10.30 -2.02 9.28
N THR A 350 11.56 -1.77 9.63
CA THR A 350 11.91 -1.19 10.91
C THR A 350 11.75 0.32 10.82
N ASP A 351 10.62 0.84 11.27
CA ASP A 351 10.49 2.27 11.58
C ASP A 351 11.20 2.59 12.90
N PRO A 352 11.53 3.87 13.19
CA PRO A 352 12.22 4.24 14.43
C PRO A 352 11.44 3.82 15.70
N GLU A 353 12.14 3.21 16.67
CA GLU A 353 11.55 2.72 17.93
C GLU A 353 10.97 3.84 18.82
N ASP A 354 11.54 5.05 18.77
CA ASP A 354 11.20 6.16 19.68
C ASP A 354 10.00 7.01 19.23
N LYS A 355 9.30 6.60 18.16
CA LYS A 355 8.17 7.34 17.61
C LYS A 355 6.88 6.97 18.34
N LEU A 356 6.14 7.97 18.81
CA LEU A 356 4.77 7.79 19.31
C LEU A 356 3.83 7.66 18.12
N TRP A 357 3.10 6.55 18.05
CA TRP A 357 2.15 6.26 16.98
C TRP A 357 0.73 6.47 17.47
N THR A 358 -0.09 7.07 16.60
CA THR A 358 -1.50 7.33 16.90
C THR A 358 -2.29 6.03 17.11
N MET A 359 -1.96 4.99 16.35
CA MET A 359 -2.71 3.73 16.31
C MET A 359 -1.87 2.51 16.70
N THR A 360 -0.70 2.68 17.33
CA THR A 360 0.18 1.54 17.64
C THR A 360 0.86 1.69 19.00
N SER A 361 0.63 0.74 19.89
CA SER A 361 1.29 0.69 21.18
C SER A 361 2.79 0.41 21.05
N SER A 362 3.58 0.84 22.04
CA SER A 362 5.02 0.55 22.12
C SER A 362 5.31 -0.96 22.12
N ASP A 363 4.47 -1.76 22.78
CA ASP A 363 4.62 -3.23 22.83
C ASP A 363 4.40 -3.85 21.45
N SER A 364 3.46 -3.30 20.67
CA SER A 364 3.24 -3.72 19.29
C SER A 364 4.38 -3.28 18.36
N VAL A 365 4.93 -2.07 18.53
CA VAL A 365 6.16 -1.67 17.81
C VAL A 365 7.31 -2.63 18.13
N ALA A 366 7.51 -2.97 19.40
CA ALA A 366 8.52 -3.95 19.82
C ALA A 366 8.28 -5.33 19.19
N CYS A 367 7.01 -5.72 19.00
CA CYS A 367 6.67 -6.96 18.30
C CYS A 367 7.03 -6.93 16.81
N ILE A 368 6.94 -5.79 16.12
CA ILE A 368 7.40 -5.66 14.73
C ILE A 368 8.92 -5.87 14.66
N MET A 369 9.65 -5.29 15.60
CA MET A 369 11.11 -5.38 15.66
C MET A 369 11.62 -6.79 16.03
N ASN A 370 10.92 -7.46 16.95
CA ASN A 370 11.30 -8.78 17.48
C ASN A 370 10.09 -9.73 17.50
N PRO A 371 9.64 -10.20 16.32
CA PRO A 371 8.36 -10.89 16.23
C PRO A 371 8.40 -12.31 16.78
N THR A 372 7.38 -12.63 17.56
CA THR A 372 7.03 -13.97 18.04
C THR A 372 5.55 -14.20 17.81
N ASP A 373 5.12 -15.45 17.67
CA ASP A 373 3.69 -15.77 17.52
C ASP A 373 2.85 -15.23 18.68
N ALA A 374 3.41 -15.25 19.89
CA ALA A 374 2.79 -14.73 21.10
C ALA A 374 2.56 -13.21 21.02
N CYS A 375 3.58 -12.43 20.66
CA CYS A 375 3.42 -10.98 20.56
C CYS A 375 2.56 -10.58 19.36
N LEU A 376 2.61 -11.34 18.25
CA LEU A 376 1.78 -11.05 17.06
C LEU A 376 0.30 -11.27 17.39
N THR A 377 -0.01 -12.33 18.15
CA THR A 377 -1.36 -12.60 18.64
C THR A 377 -1.80 -11.55 19.65
N ALA A 378 -0.94 -11.13 20.56
CA ALA A 378 -1.24 -10.09 21.54
C ALA A 378 -1.46 -8.72 20.89
N SER A 379 -0.65 -8.37 19.88
CA SER A 379 -0.77 -7.10 19.15
C SER A 379 -2.07 -7.04 18.37
N ASN A 380 -2.56 -8.19 17.86
CA ASN A 380 -3.81 -8.28 17.10
C ASN A 380 -3.90 -7.23 15.97
N PHE A 381 -2.79 -7.03 15.25
CA PHE A 381 -2.67 -6.00 14.23
C PHE A 381 -3.80 -6.06 13.21
N ASN A 382 -4.33 -4.88 12.89
CA ASN A 382 -5.29 -4.67 11.80
C ASN A 382 -6.60 -5.47 11.96
N LYS A 383 -6.90 -5.94 13.17
CA LYS A 383 -8.09 -6.73 13.50
C LYS A 383 -8.91 -6.08 14.62
N PRO A 384 -9.38 -4.83 14.43
CA PRO A 384 -10.33 -4.21 15.34
C PRO A 384 -11.60 -5.05 15.49
N SER A 385 -12.35 -4.79 16.56
CA SER A 385 -13.69 -5.37 16.74
C SER A 385 -14.71 -4.65 15.86
N ASN A 386 -15.75 -5.37 15.44
CA ASN A 386 -16.90 -4.73 14.82
C ASN A 386 -17.64 -3.85 15.83
N GLY A 387 -18.14 -2.72 15.35
CA GLY A 387 -19.00 -1.84 16.14
C GLY A 387 -20.35 -2.45 16.45
N THR A 388 -21.05 -1.80 17.36
CA THR A 388 -22.45 -2.07 17.70
C THR A 388 -23.32 -0.86 17.32
N ASP A 389 -24.63 -0.94 17.56
CA ASP A 389 -25.56 0.18 17.32
C ASP A 389 -25.22 1.43 18.16
N THR A 390 -24.47 1.27 19.26
CA THR A 390 -23.97 2.36 20.10
C THR A 390 -22.52 2.12 20.45
N ASN A 391 -21.60 2.82 19.80
CA ASN A 391 -20.18 2.72 20.12
C ASN A 391 -19.79 3.80 21.15
N PRO A 392 -19.08 3.43 22.23
CA PRO A 392 -18.62 4.42 23.19
C PRO A 392 -17.58 5.34 22.55
N ILE A 393 -17.53 6.60 22.97
CA ILE A 393 -16.51 7.56 22.52
C ILE A 393 -15.10 7.20 22.97
N THR A 394 -14.97 6.31 23.97
CA THR A 394 -13.71 5.75 24.45
C THR A 394 -13.74 4.23 24.47
N GLY A 395 -12.63 3.56 24.18
CA GLY A 395 -12.57 2.11 24.10
C GLY A 395 -11.17 1.53 24.21
N THR A 396 -11.03 0.24 23.89
CA THR A 396 -9.73 -0.43 23.89
C THR A 396 -8.95 -0.02 22.64
N PRO A 397 -7.71 0.52 22.78
CA PRO A 397 -6.91 0.93 21.64
C PRO A 397 -6.75 -0.17 20.60
N THR A 398 -6.86 0.19 19.33
CA THR A 398 -6.57 -0.70 18.21
C THR A 398 -5.10 -0.57 17.84
N ASN A 399 -4.41 -1.71 17.66
CA ASN A 399 -3.07 -1.70 17.08
C ASN A 399 -3.16 -1.88 15.55
N VAL A 400 -2.63 -0.91 14.83
CA VAL A 400 -2.56 -0.89 13.38
C VAL A 400 -1.09 -0.92 12.96
N CYS A 401 -0.80 -1.56 11.84
CA CYS A 401 0.47 -1.39 11.12
C CYS A 401 0.20 -1.44 9.62
N ARG A 402 1.07 -0.80 8.82
CA ARG A 402 0.92 -0.69 7.36
C ARG A 402 1.59 -1.86 6.67
N VAL A 403 0.80 -2.76 6.09
CA VAL A 403 1.34 -3.97 5.46
C VAL A 403 2.06 -3.65 4.16
N TYR A 404 1.46 -2.80 3.33
CA TYR A 404 2.04 -2.26 2.11
C TYR A 404 1.95 -0.72 2.17
N PRO A 405 2.97 -0.02 2.71
CA PRO A 405 2.91 1.44 2.91
C PRO A 405 2.71 2.27 1.63
N GLN A 406 3.11 1.74 0.47
CA GLN A 406 2.86 2.32 -0.85
C GLN A 406 1.69 1.64 -1.58
N GLY A 407 0.81 0.95 -0.84
CA GLY A 407 -0.36 0.26 -1.34
C GLY A 407 -0.03 -0.80 -2.40
N THR A 408 1.20 -1.34 -2.40
CA THR A 408 1.71 -2.19 -3.47
C THR A 408 2.58 -3.29 -2.90
N ALA A 409 2.29 -4.53 -3.27
CA ALA A 409 3.20 -5.65 -3.06
C ALA A 409 4.24 -5.71 -4.20
N PRO A 410 5.49 -6.13 -3.94
CA PRO A 410 6.50 -6.25 -5.00
C PRO A 410 6.10 -7.17 -6.17
N ILE A 411 5.22 -8.13 -5.90
CA ILE A 411 4.70 -9.08 -6.90
C ILE A 411 3.58 -8.52 -7.79
N ASP A 412 3.05 -7.33 -7.47
CA ASP A 412 1.97 -6.71 -8.22
C ASP A 412 2.44 -6.28 -9.62
N PHE A 413 1.47 -6.05 -10.52
CA PHE A 413 1.78 -5.56 -11.87
C PHE A 413 2.54 -4.24 -11.79
N LYS A 414 3.78 -4.23 -12.30
CA LYS A 414 4.70 -3.09 -12.19
C LYS A 414 4.90 -2.61 -10.74
N GLY A 415 4.91 -3.53 -9.77
CA GLY A 415 4.99 -3.21 -8.34
C GLY A 415 6.18 -2.32 -7.98
N SER A 416 7.39 -2.65 -8.45
CA SER A 416 8.58 -1.83 -8.20
C SER A 416 8.47 -0.41 -8.78
N GLU A 417 7.95 -0.27 -10.00
CA GLU A 417 7.72 1.04 -10.63
C GLU A 417 6.73 1.88 -9.80
N ASN A 418 5.64 1.27 -9.34
CA ASN A 418 4.65 1.97 -8.52
C ASN A 418 5.22 2.40 -7.15
N ILE A 419 5.93 1.51 -6.46
CA ILE A 419 6.58 1.82 -5.17
C ILE A 419 7.57 2.99 -5.33
N ASN A 420 8.37 2.97 -6.39
CA ASN A 420 9.32 4.04 -6.69
C ASN A 420 8.60 5.36 -7.00
N ASN A 421 7.52 5.32 -7.79
CA ASN A 421 6.75 6.51 -8.12
C ASN A 421 6.10 7.15 -6.88
N VAL A 422 5.46 6.35 -6.02
CA VAL A 422 4.88 6.84 -4.75
C VAL A 422 5.98 7.47 -3.89
N THR A 423 7.11 6.79 -3.72
CA THR A 423 8.23 7.27 -2.89
C THR A 423 8.82 8.56 -3.44
N SER A 424 9.11 8.60 -4.74
CA SER A 424 9.67 9.78 -5.42
C SER A 424 8.71 10.97 -5.35
N MET A 425 7.42 10.75 -5.61
CA MET A 425 6.39 11.80 -5.55
C MET A 425 6.19 12.34 -4.13
N ASN A 426 6.20 11.49 -3.09
CA ASN A 426 6.16 11.94 -1.70
C ASN A 426 7.39 12.80 -1.33
N ASN A 427 8.58 12.42 -1.80
CA ASN A 427 9.80 13.20 -1.56
C ASN A 427 9.76 14.55 -2.29
N GLN A 428 9.27 14.57 -3.53
CA GLN A 428 9.10 15.81 -4.28
C GLN A 428 8.07 16.74 -3.61
N ALA A 429 6.95 16.20 -3.15
CA ALA A 429 5.95 16.97 -2.42
C ALA A 429 6.54 17.58 -1.15
N ALA A 430 7.27 16.78 -0.35
CA ALA A 430 7.92 17.28 0.86
C ALA A 430 8.92 18.43 0.60
N ASN A 431 9.61 18.41 -0.54
CA ASN A 431 10.51 19.49 -0.95
C ASN A 431 9.79 20.73 -1.52
N LEU A 432 8.57 20.54 -2.03
CA LEU A 432 7.78 21.60 -2.63
C LEU A 432 6.93 22.36 -1.59
N LEU A 433 6.48 21.67 -0.56
CA LEU A 433 5.58 22.23 0.44
C LEU A 433 6.23 23.39 1.23
N PRO A 434 5.42 24.37 1.68
CA PRO A 434 5.91 25.41 2.58
C PRO A 434 6.55 24.82 3.84
N PRO A 435 7.55 25.50 4.43
CA PRO A 435 8.19 25.01 5.64
C PRO A 435 7.18 24.89 6.79
N PRO A 436 7.33 23.89 7.69
CA PRO A 436 6.51 23.77 8.88
C PRO A 436 6.44 25.07 9.70
N GLY A 437 5.25 25.44 10.17
CA GLY A 437 5.01 26.66 10.92
C GLY A 437 4.87 27.94 10.09
N SER A 438 4.87 27.86 8.75
CA SER A 438 4.46 29.01 7.92
C SER A 438 2.96 29.25 7.97
N ASP A 439 2.51 30.49 7.72
CA ASP A 439 1.08 30.86 7.66
C ASP A 439 0.31 30.20 6.50
N ASN A 440 1.00 29.49 5.59
CA ASN A 440 0.35 28.77 4.50
C ASN A 440 -0.23 27.45 5.01
N MET A 441 -1.54 27.27 4.87
CA MET A 441 -2.26 26.05 5.31
C MET A 441 -1.71 24.75 4.71
N LEU A 442 -0.97 24.79 3.60
CA LEU A 442 -0.31 23.62 3.00
C LEU A 442 0.93 23.16 3.77
N ALA A 443 1.51 23.97 4.67
CA ALA A 443 2.71 23.61 5.43
C ALA A 443 2.53 22.30 6.22
N VAL A 444 1.34 22.08 6.80
CA VAL A 444 1.02 20.89 7.59
C VAL A 444 1.06 19.59 6.76
N LEU A 445 0.95 19.68 5.44
CA LEU A 445 0.99 18.52 4.55
C LEU A 445 2.35 17.82 4.56
N SER A 446 3.41 18.43 5.13
CA SER A 446 4.68 17.75 5.36
C SER A 446 4.53 16.52 6.26
N ASN A 447 3.44 16.43 7.01
CA ASN A 447 3.11 15.32 7.91
C ASN A 447 2.18 14.29 7.27
N TYR A 448 1.80 14.47 6.00
CA TYR A 448 0.95 13.56 5.24
C TYR A 448 1.73 12.92 4.08
N THR A 449 1.31 11.73 3.67
CA THR A 449 1.93 11.00 2.57
C THR A 449 0.86 10.41 1.68
N ASN A 450 1.06 10.44 0.36
CA ASN A 450 0.31 9.60 -0.57
C ASN A 450 0.73 8.14 -0.34
N ILE A 451 -0.24 7.25 -0.14
CA ILE A 451 0.02 5.82 0.04
C ILE A 451 -0.31 4.99 -1.21
N GLY A 452 -0.71 5.65 -2.30
CA GLY A 452 -0.99 5.02 -3.57
C GLY A 452 -2.20 5.61 -4.28
N MET A 453 -2.35 5.21 -5.53
CA MET A 453 -3.48 5.56 -6.40
C MET A 453 -3.95 4.35 -7.20
N LEU A 454 -5.23 4.35 -7.58
CA LEU A 454 -5.86 3.27 -8.34
C LEU A 454 -6.71 3.81 -9.48
N TRP A 455 -6.61 3.14 -10.63
CA TRP A 455 -7.37 3.44 -11.85
C TRP A 455 -7.48 2.19 -12.73
N VAL A 456 -8.19 2.29 -13.86
CA VAL A 456 -8.21 1.21 -14.86
C VAL A 456 -7.41 1.55 -16.12
N SER A 457 -6.85 0.53 -16.77
CA SER A 457 -6.12 0.71 -18.04
C SER A 457 -7.01 0.76 -19.27
N ASP A 458 -8.19 0.15 -19.22
CA ASP A 458 -9.20 0.16 -20.27
C ASP A 458 -10.56 0.52 -19.68
N ILE A 459 -10.97 1.76 -19.91
CA ILE A 459 -12.24 2.31 -19.43
C ILE A 459 -13.46 1.64 -20.09
N LYS A 460 -13.27 0.84 -21.14
CA LYS A 460 -14.34 0.07 -21.80
C LYS A 460 -14.47 -1.35 -21.22
N ALA A 461 -13.62 -1.72 -20.28
CA ALA A 461 -13.68 -2.99 -19.57
C ALA A 461 -13.95 -2.76 -18.07
N PRO A 462 -14.62 -3.70 -17.38
CA PRO A 462 -14.76 -3.64 -15.93
C PRO A 462 -13.40 -3.60 -15.21
N SER A 463 -13.37 -3.13 -13.96
CA SER A 463 -12.13 -3.15 -13.14
C SER A 463 -11.58 -4.57 -12.98
N GLY A 464 -12.47 -5.56 -12.84
CA GLY A 464 -12.09 -6.96 -12.69
C GLY A 464 -11.39 -7.25 -11.36
N SER A 465 -10.74 -8.42 -11.27
CA SER A 465 -10.07 -8.87 -10.04
C SER A 465 -8.85 -8.00 -9.71
N PRO A 466 -8.60 -7.67 -8.43
CA PRO A 466 -7.46 -6.86 -7.98
C PRO A 466 -6.08 -7.55 -8.11
N SER A 467 -6.01 -8.79 -8.60
CA SER A 467 -4.74 -9.53 -8.71
C SER A 467 -4.55 -10.22 -10.07
N GLY A 468 -3.29 -10.23 -10.54
CA GLY A 468 -2.82 -10.97 -11.73
C GLY A 468 -2.42 -10.06 -12.90
N SER A 469 -1.55 -10.54 -13.79
CA SER A 469 -1.04 -9.77 -14.95
C SER A 469 -2.11 -9.39 -15.99
N SER A 470 -3.30 -9.98 -15.90
CA SER A 470 -4.46 -9.70 -16.76
C SER A 470 -5.50 -8.80 -16.10
N THR A 471 -5.23 -8.24 -14.91
CA THR A 471 -6.15 -7.29 -14.28
C THR A 471 -6.27 -6.01 -15.12
N ASN A 472 -7.44 -5.38 -15.12
CA ASN A 472 -7.63 -4.07 -15.72
C ASN A 472 -7.23 -2.93 -14.74
N GLN A 473 -7.00 -3.24 -13.47
CA GLN A 473 -6.59 -2.27 -12.46
C GLN A 473 -5.09 -1.91 -12.58
N ARG A 474 -4.72 -0.68 -12.25
CA ARG A 474 -3.34 -0.17 -12.29
C ARG A 474 -3.04 0.65 -11.04
N GLY A 475 -1.76 0.84 -10.75
CA GLY A 475 -1.28 1.57 -9.58
C GLY A 475 -1.10 0.68 -8.36
N ALA A 476 -1.59 1.14 -7.21
CA ALA A 476 -1.44 0.53 -5.90
C ALA A 476 -2.47 -0.60 -5.67
N LEU A 477 -2.19 -1.81 -6.17
CA LEU A 477 -3.15 -2.92 -6.15
C LEU A 477 -3.50 -3.47 -4.75
N GLN A 478 -2.75 -3.08 -3.72
CA GLN A 478 -3.00 -3.37 -2.30
C GLN A 478 -3.34 -2.09 -1.50
N LEU A 479 -3.91 -1.06 -2.16
CA LEU A 479 -4.24 0.22 -1.52
C LEU A 479 -5.28 0.03 -0.41
N ALA A 480 -4.84 0.21 0.82
CA ALA A 480 -5.66 0.19 2.02
C ALA A 480 -5.12 1.21 3.02
N ASN A 481 -5.92 2.22 3.37
CA ASN A 481 -5.52 3.21 4.38
C ASN A 481 -5.50 2.59 5.76
N SER A 482 -4.51 2.97 6.57
CA SER A 482 -4.34 2.45 7.93
C SER A 482 -5.56 2.62 8.83
N THR A 483 -6.38 3.65 8.60
CA THR A 483 -7.55 3.99 9.41
C THR A 483 -8.89 3.82 8.70
N MET A 484 -8.95 3.81 7.37
CA MET A 484 -10.22 3.63 6.63
C MET A 484 -10.42 2.23 6.05
N GLU A 485 -9.36 1.46 5.85
CA GLU A 485 -9.42 0.08 5.33
C GLU A 485 -8.56 -0.86 6.18
N THR A 486 -8.49 -0.58 7.49
CA THR A 486 -7.68 -1.31 8.47
C THR A 486 -7.85 -2.82 8.35
N THR A 487 -9.08 -3.32 8.24
CA THR A 487 -9.37 -4.77 8.19
C THR A 487 -9.05 -5.42 6.85
N PHE A 488 -8.84 -4.63 5.79
CA PHE A 488 -8.51 -5.12 4.46
C PHE A 488 -7.00 -5.16 4.20
N GLN A 489 -6.20 -4.70 5.16
CA GLN A 489 -4.75 -4.87 5.10
C GLN A 489 -4.37 -6.36 5.08
N GLY A 490 -3.25 -6.67 4.43
CA GLY A 490 -2.76 -8.04 4.26
C GLY A 490 -2.64 -8.84 5.56
N THR A 491 -2.49 -10.16 5.43
CA THR A 491 -2.35 -11.04 6.60
C THR A 491 -0.88 -11.17 7.01
N LEU A 492 -0.61 -11.07 8.32
CA LEU A 492 0.74 -11.21 8.90
C LEU A 492 0.94 -12.58 9.54
N LYS A 493 2.16 -13.10 9.44
CA LYS A 493 2.61 -14.31 10.14
C LYS A 493 4.10 -14.19 10.51
N VAL A 494 4.51 -14.88 11.57
CA VAL A 494 5.92 -15.02 11.91
C VAL A 494 6.51 -16.22 11.17
N VAL A 495 7.59 -16.00 10.44
CA VAL A 495 8.39 -17.06 9.80
C VAL A 495 9.85 -16.79 10.14
N ASN A 496 10.53 -17.75 10.74
CA ASN A 496 11.94 -17.64 11.12
C ASN A 496 12.26 -16.34 11.88
N ASN A 497 11.44 -16.01 12.89
CA ASN A 497 11.60 -14.80 13.71
C ASN A 497 11.52 -13.48 12.90
N ALA A 498 10.85 -13.48 11.76
CA ALA A 498 10.55 -12.28 10.98
C ALA A 498 9.05 -12.22 10.63
N LEU A 499 8.51 -11.00 10.53
CA LEU A 499 7.16 -10.82 10.00
C LEU A 499 7.19 -11.02 8.47
N THR A 500 6.20 -11.75 7.98
CA THR A 500 5.91 -11.87 6.56
C THR A 500 4.44 -11.56 6.32
N ALA A 501 4.14 -10.92 5.20
CA ALA A 501 2.78 -10.62 4.80
C ALA A 501 2.35 -11.45 3.60
N THR A 502 1.05 -11.74 3.52
CA THR A 502 0.40 -12.20 2.30
C THR A 502 -0.62 -11.16 1.86
N PRO A 503 -0.60 -10.72 0.58
CA PRO A 503 -1.60 -9.80 0.07
C PRO A 503 -3.02 -10.39 0.20
N THR A 504 -3.98 -9.54 0.53
CA THR A 504 -5.40 -9.89 0.59
C THR A 504 -6.08 -9.75 -0.78
N ASN A 505 -5.42 -9.07 -1.75
CA ASN A 505 -6.01 -8.69 -3.03
C ASN A 505 -7.34 -7.94 -2.80
N VAL A 506 -7.35 -6.97 -1.90
CA VAL A 506 -8.51 -6.10 -1.66
C VAL A 506 -8.03 -4.67 -1.72
N ASN A 507 -8.72 -3.85 -2.50
CA ASN A 507 -8.47 -2.43 -2.66
C ASN A 507 -9.79 -1.71 -2.98
N CYS A 508 -9.76 -0.40 -3.20
CA CYS A 508 -10.97 0.41 -3.46
C CYS A 508 -11.85 -0.20 -4.56
N LEU A 509 -11.28 -0.55 -5.72
CA LEU A 509 -12.01 -1.10 -6.86
C LEU A 509 -12.49 -2.55 -6.67
N ALA A 510 -12.02 -3.26 -5.64
CA ALA A 510 -12.53 -4.59 -5.29
C ALA A 510 -13.93 -4.50 -4.63
N CYS A 511 -14.17 -3.45 -3.85
CA CYS A 511 -15.46 -3.17 -3.21
C CYS A 511 -16.32 -2.22 -4.07
N HIS A 512 -15.69 -1.26 -4.76
CA HIS A 512 -16.30 -0.26 -5.63
C HIS A 512 -16.09 -0.63 -7.10
N ASN A 513 -16.58 -1.80 -7.50
CA ASN A 513 -16.32 -2.33 -8.84
C ASN A 513 -16.73 -1.34 -9.94
N TYR A 514 -15.83 -1.11 -10.88
CA TYR A 514 -16.12 -0.33 -12.08
C TYR A 514 -16.81 -1.21 -13.11
N THR A 515 -17.99 -0.80 -13.55
CA THR A 515 -18.67 -1.35 -14.72
C THR A 515 -18.90 -0.23 -15.73
N PRO A 516 -18.38 -0.33 -16.96
CA PRO A 516 -18.54 0.71 -17.96
C PRO A 516 -20.00 1.12 -18.18
N GLY A 517 -20.25 2.42 -18.16
CA GLY A 517 -21.58 2.99 -18.36
C GLY A 517 -22.50 2.87 -17.16
N SER A 518 -22.01 2.47 -15.98
CA SER A 518 -22.85 2.17 -14.82
C SER A 518 -22.34 2.75 -13.50
N THR A 519 -21.43 3.73 -13.49
CA THR A 519 -20.87 4.24 -12.21
C THR A 519 -21.87 4.98 -11.33
N ALA A 520 -22.99 5.46 -11.90
CA ALA A 520 -24.11 6.03 -11.17
C ALA A 520 -25.13 4.97 -10.71
N ALA A 521 -24.94 3.70 -11.05
CA ALA A 521 -25.88 2.65 -10.67
C ALA A 521 -25.76 2.34 -9.15
N PRO A 522 -26.88 2.07 -8.46
CA PRO A 522 -26.86 1.77 -7.03
C PRO A 522 -25.89 0.64 -6.66
N PHE A 523 -25.14 0.84 -5.57
CA PHE A 523 -24.21 -0.16 -5.02
C PHE A 523 -23.09 -0.61 -5.99
N THR A 524 -22.72 0.22 -6.97
CA THR A 524 -21.60 -0.06 -7.87
C THR A 524 -20.33 0.70 -7.45
N THR A 525 -19.88 1.66 -8.26
CA THR A 525 -18.68 2.46 -8.00
C THR A 525 -18.95 3.50 -6.92
N SER A 526 -20.04 4.27 -7.04
CA SER A 526 -20.53 5.15 -5.96
C SER A 526 -21.76 4.56 -5.30
N HIS A 527 -21.65 4.20 -4.03
CA HIS A 527 -22.79 3.76 -3.25
C HIS A 527 -23.54 4.95 -2.59
N ILE A 528 -22.87 6.09 -2.37
CA ILE A 528 -23.49 7.29 -1.79
C ILE A 528 -24.43 7.98 -2.78
N PHE A 529 -24.14 7.92 -4.09
CA PHE A 529 -24.97 8.57 -5.11
C PHE A 529 -26.42 8.09 -5.08
N SER A 530 -26.65 6.77 -4.97
CA SER A 530 -28.00 6.22 -4.90
C SER A 530 -28.76 6.69 -3.67
N THR A 531 -28.08 6.86 -2.53
CA THR A 531 -28.69 7.37 -1.31
C THR A 531 -29.04 8.85 -1.45
N ILE A 532 -28.14 9.65 -2.02
CA ILE A 532 -28.37 11.09 -2.29
C ILE A 532 -29.60 11.26 -3.20
N VAL A 533 -29.68 10.51 -4.30
CA VAL A 533 -30.85 10.52 -5.21
C VAL A 533 -32.13 10.16 -4.46
N ALA A 534 -32.08 9.17 -3.57
CA ALA A 534 -33.25 8.75 -2.80
C ALA A 534 -33.69 9.81 -1.79
N ASN A 535 -32.75 10.48 -1.11
CA ASN A 535 -33.07 11.46 -0.07
C ASN A 535 -33.53 12.81 -0.63
N ILE A 536 -33.02 13.26 -1.79
CA ILE A 536 -33.53 14.47 -2.47
C ILE A 536 -35.01 14.32 -2.87
N LYS A 537 -35.45 13.08 -3.14
CA LYS A 537 -36.83 12.79 -3.60
C LYS A 537 -37.83 12.58 -2.46
N LYS A 538 -37.37 12.44 -1.22
CA LYS A 538 -38.21 12.39 -0.02
C LYS A 538 -38.64 13.80 0.36
#